data_AF-C5D098-F1
#
_entry.id   AF-C5D098-F1
#
_cell.length_a   1.000
_cell.length_b   1.000
_cell.length_c   1.000
_cell.angle_alpha   90.00
_cell.angle_beta   90.00
_cell.angle_gamma   90.00
#
_symmetry.space_group_name_H-M   'P 1'
#
loop_
_entity.id
_entity.type
_entity.pdbx_description
1 polymer ?
#
loop_
_entity_poly.entity_id
_entity_poly.type
_entity_poly.pdbx_seq_one_letter_code
_entity_poly.pdbx_strand_id
1 'polypeptide(L)'
;MKDHLLRNFLSFSGASVVIGVLGFVSAATGMFVDVNSSISVKWLLFLLLVLGTIIVILLKVIFDISSQNTIPDNFEKPFKSIASEEIFLIHRNENFATSIVVGGYIESDEIERLAYIAVVHHVQAKYIQIKVVKDMGLLTKLPSTTEELRNLTFRSVIPTDAIPLLTGTLTS
;
A
#
# COMPACT_ATOMS: atom_id res chain seq x y z
N MET A 1 7.55 6.52 15.36
CA MET A 1 7.57 7.36 14.13
C MET A 1 8.87 8.15 13.99
N LYS A 2 9.29 8.92 15.01
CA LYS A 2 10.63 9.54 15.09
C LYS A 2 11.79 8.56 14.86
N ASP A 3 11.68 7.34 15.40
CA ASP A 3 12.77 6.35 15.37
C ASP A 3 13.03 5.75 13.99
N HIS A 4 12.01 5.71 13.12
CA HIS A 4 12.13 5.15 11.77
C HIS A 4 12.78 6.15 10.80
N LEU A 5 12.44 7.45 10.95
CA LEU A 5 13.05 8.53 10.18
C LEU A 5 14.52 8.75 10.57
N LEU A 6 14.83 8.70 11.87
CA LEU A 6 16.20 8.81 12.38
C LEU A 6 17.08 7.65 11.90
N ARG A 7 16.58 6.40 11.93
CA ARG A 7 17.36 5.22 11.48
C ARG A 7 17.67 5.25 9.99
N ASN A 8 16.76 5.72 9.13
CA ASN A 8 17.03 5.82 7.70
C ASN A 8 18.02 6.93 7.35
N PHE A 9 17.97 8.07 8.06
CA PHE A 9 18.92 9.18 7.87
C PHE A 9 20.32 8.89 8.44
N LEU A 10 20.41 8.17 9.57
CA LEU A 10 21.68 7.76 10.20
C LEU A 10 22.22 6.40 9.71
N SER A 11 21.58 5.78 8.71
CA SER A 11 22.15 4.57 8.10
C SER A 11 23.43 4.91 7.34
N PHE A 12 24.32 3.93 7.17
CA PHE A 12 25.62 4.08 6.49
C PHE A 12 25.49 4.67 5.06
N SER A 13 24.33 4.50 4.42
CA SER A 13 23.99 5.06 3.11
C SER A 13 23.57 6.55 3.19
N GLY A 14 22.94 6.98 4.29
CA GLY A 14 22.59 8.39 4.50
C GLY A 14 23.81 9.28 4.73
N ALA A 15 24.82 8.76 5.45
CA ALA A 15 26.06 9.47 5.72
C ALA A 15 26.87 9.75 4.44
N SER A 16 26.97 8.79 3.52
CA SER A 16 27.70 8.97 2.25
C SER A 16 27.01 9.98 1.32
N VAL A 17 25.68 9.99 1.29
CA VAL A 17 24.89 11.00 0.55
C VAL A 17 25.12 12.40 1.13
N VAL A 18 25.11 12.55 2.45
CA VAL A 18 25.35 13.85 3.10
C VAL A 18 26.76 14.36 2.80
N ILE A 19 27.79 13.49 2.91
CA ILE A 19 29.18 13.85 2.60
C ILE A 19 29.32 14.23 1.12
N GLY A 20 28.68 13.48 0.21
CA GLY A 20 28.70 13.77 -1.22
C GLY A 20 28.04 15.11 -1.58
N VAL A 21 26.88 15.40 -0.99
CA VAL A 21 26.17 16.67 -1.20
C VAL A 21 26.97 17.84 -0.63
N LEU A 22 27.54 17.71 0.57
CA LEU A 22 28.37 18.77 1.16
C LEU A 22 29.65 19.03 0.34
N GLY A 23 30.32 17.98 -0.11
CA GLY A 23 31.51 18.09 -0.95
C GLY A 23 31.20 18.75 -2.30
N PHE A 24 30.10 18.35 -2.94
CA PHE A 24 29.65 18.93 -4.21
C PHE A 24 29.28 20.41 -4.06
N VAL A 25 28.49 20.76 -3.04
CA VAL A 25 28.08 22.15 -2.79
C VAL A 25 29.30 23.02 -2.45
N SER A 26 30.25 22.51 -1.68
CA SER A 26 31.49 23.23 -1.36
C SER A 26 32.34 23.49 -2.61
N ALA A 27 32.50 22.50 -3.49
CA ALA A 27 33.27 22.64 -4.72
C ALA A 27 32.59 23.58 -5.73
N ALA A 28 31.28 23.44 -5.93
CA ALA A 28 30.51 24.32 -6.80
C ALA A 28 30.57 25.78 -6.30
N THR A 29 30.41 25.99 -5.00
CA THR A 29 30.50 27.33 -4.41
C THR A 29 31.86 27.98 -4.63
N GLY A 30 32.95 27.23 -4.44
CA GLY A 30 34.30 27.74 -4.66
C GLY A 30 34.64 28.02 -6.13
N MET A 31 33.91 27.43 -7.08
CA MET A 31 34.11 27.64 -8.51
C MET A 31 33.41 28.92 -9.03
N PHE A 32 32.24 29.26 -8.47
CA PHE A 32 31.43 30.39 -8.93
C PHE A 32 31.55 31.64 -8.06
N VAL A 33 32.07 31.51 -6.84
CA VAL A 33 32.13 32.60 -5.86
C VAL A 33 33.54 32.70 -5.28
N ASP A 34 34.17 33.87 -5.39
CA ASP A 34 35.41 34.16 -4.68
C ASP A 34 35.13 34.34 -3.18
N VAL A 35 35.23 33.22 -2.46
CA VAL A 35 34.97 33.12 -1.02
C VAL A 35 36.01 33.88 -0.20
N ASN A 36 37.15 34.27 -0.77
CA ASN A 36 38.19 35.03 -0.09
C ASN A 36 37.98 36.54 -0.14
N SER A 37 37.10 37.02 -1.02
CA SER A 37 36.91 38.45 -1.28
C SER A 37 36.23 39.21 -0.13
N SER A 38 35.29 38.61 0.61
CA SER A 38 34.50 39.32 1.63
C SER A 38 33.79 38.40 2.62
N ILE A 39 33.79 38.77 3.91
CA ILE A 39 33.12 38.02 4.98
C ILE A 39 31.60 37.88 4.75
N SER A 40 30.97 38.91 4.17
CA SER A 40 29.53 38.97 3.90
C SER A 40 29.07 37.86 2.95
N VAL A 41 29.90 37.55 1.95
CA VAL A 41 29.62 36.51 0.95
C VAL A 41 29.59 35.11 1.58
N LYS A 42 30.46 34.85 2.58
CA LYS A 42 30.49 33.59 3.33
C LYS A 42 29.20 33.36 4.11
N TRP A 43 28.72 34.39 4.80
CA TRP A 43 27.50 34.32 5.59
C TRP A 43 26.25 34.16 4.71
N LEU A 44 26.22 34.84 3.55
CA LEU A 44 25.13 34.68 2.57
C LEU A 44 25.07 33.26 2.00
N LEU A 45 26.22 32.67 1.66
CA LEU A 45 26.32 31.29 1.19
C LEU A 45 25.90 30.28 2.25
N PHE A 46 26.35 30.47 3.49
CA PHE A 46 25.95 29.63 4.61
C PHE A 46 24.43 29.69 4.83
N LEU A 47 23.84 30.89 4.77
CA LEU A 47 22.40 31.08 4.93
C LEU A 47 21.60 30.42 3.79
N LEU A 48 22.07 30.52 2.55
CA LEU A 48 21.49 29.82 1.40
C LEU A 48 21.55 28.30 1.56
N LEU A 49 22.66 27.76 2.07
CA LEU A 49 22.82 26.32 2.30
C LEU A 49 21.86 25.83 3.39
N VAL A 50 21.74 26.57 4.49
CA VAL A 50 20.78 26.27 5.57
C VAL A 50 19.35 26.32 5.04
N LEU A 51 19.00 27.37 4.29
CA LEU A 51 17.66 27.52 3.69
C LEU A 51 17.35 26.37 2.73
N GLY A 52 18.28 26.03 1.84
CA GLY A 52 18.13 24.91 0.90
C GLY A 52 17.94 23.57 1.62
N THR A 53 18.69 23.34 2.70
CA THR A 53 18.55 22.14 3.53
C THR A 53 17.15 22.05 4.15
N ILE A 54 16.65 23.17 4.70
CA ILE A 54 15.30 23.27 5.26
C ILE A 54 14.26 22.96 4.18
N ILE A 55 14.37 23.56 2.98
CA ILE A 55 13.44 23.34 1.87
C ILE A 55 13.38 21.85 1.48
N VAL A 56 14.54 21.18 1.34
CA VAL A 56 14.61 19.76 0.99
C VAL A 56 13.95 18.88 2.07
N ILE A 57 14.15 19.21 3.35
CA ILE A 57 13.49 18.50 4.46
C ILE A 57 11.97 18.68 4.38
N LEU A 58 11.48 19.91 4.16
CA LEU A 58 10.04 20.16 4.02
C LEU A 58 9.44 19.41 2.82
N LEU A 59 10.11 19.43 1.66
CA LEU A 59 9.67 18.68 0.47
C LEU A 59 9.54 17.18 0.77
N LYS A 60 10.52 16.60 1.47
CA LYS A 60 10.47 15.20 1.89
C LYS A 60 9.28 14.92 2.82
N VAL A 61 9.04 15.80 3.79
CA VAL A 61 7.90 15.67 4.72
C VAL A 61 6.57 15.72 3.96
N ILE A 62 6.42 16.66 3.02
CA ILE A 62 5.21 16.76 2.18
C ILE A 62 5.03 15.49 1.34
N PHE A 63 6.12 14.98 0.74
CA PHE A 63 6.08 13.75 -0.05
C PHE A 63 5.68 12.53 0.78
N ASP A 64 6.28 12.36 1.96
CA ASP A 64 5.96 11.25 2.87
C ASP A 64 4.51 11.31 3.33
N ILE A 65 3.95 12.50 3.60
CA ILE A 65 2.54 12.67 3.97
C ILE A 65 1.62 12.39 2.77
N SER A 66 1.97 12.92 1.59
CA SER A 66 1.17 12.72 0.37
C SER A 66 1.07 11.24 -0.03
N SER A 67 2.17 10.49 0.13
CA SER A 67 2.19 9.05 -0.19
C SER A 67 1.35 8.18 0.75
N GLN A 68 1.01 8.68 1.95
CA GLN A 68 0.17 7.95 2.92
C GLN A 68 -1.33 8.17 2.70
N ASN A 69 -1.74 9.15 1.89
CA ASN A 69 -3.14 9.52 1.69
C ASN A 69 -3.83 8.75 0.55
N THR A 70 -3.19 7.76 -0.07
CA THR A 70 -3.90 6.85 -0.98
C THR A 70 -4.80 5.95 -0.14
N ILE A 71 -6.08 6.30 -0.05
CA ILE A 71 -7.10 5.43 0.55
C ILE A 71 -7.05 4.11 -0.23
N PRO A 72 -6.68 2.99 0.40
CA PRO A 72 -6.65 1.71 -0.30
C PRO A 72 -8.06 1.37 -0.76
N ASP A 73 -8.19 0.90 -2.00
CA ASP A 73 -9.47 0.48 -2.55
C ASP A 73 -10.12 -0.55 -1.60
N ASN A 74 -11.43 -0.41 -1.37
CA ASN A 74 -12.20 -1.36 -0.55
C ASN A 74 -12.47 -2.69 -1.27
N PHE A 75 -11.95 -2.84 -2.48
CA PHE A 75 -12.06 -4.04 -3.29
C PHE A 75 -10.68 -4.48 -3.76
N GLU A 76 -10.47 -5.79 -3.86
CA GLU A 76 -9.23 -6.36 -4.37
C GLU A 76 -9.55 -7.54 -5.30
N LYS A 77 -8.78 -7.68 -6.37
CA LYS A 77 -8.94 -8.79 -7.32
C LYS A 77 -8.00 -9.93 -6.95
N PRO A 78 -8.47 -11.19 -6.96
CA PRO A 78 -7.61 -12.34 -6.73
C PRO A 78 -6.65 -12.51 -7.91
N PHE A 79 -5.37 -12.68 -7.62
CA PHE A 79 -4.37 -12.96 -8.65
C PHE A 79 -4.13 -14.46 -8.84
N LYS A 80 -4.55 -15.29 -7.88
CA LYS A 80 -4.41 -16.74 -7.92
C LYS A 80 -5.50 -17.42 -7.10
N SER A 81 -6.03 -18.53 -7.60
CA SER A 81 -6.89 -19.45 -6.86
C SER A 81 -6.17 -20.79 -6.67
N ILE A 82 -6.43 -21.43 -5.53
CA ILE A 82 -5.97 -22.77 -5.18
C ILE A 82 -7.22 -23.62 -5.02
N ALA A 83 -7.62 -24.28 -6.11
CA ALA A 83 -8.86 -25.06 -6.17
C ALA A 83 -8.90 -26.22 -5.17
N SER A 84 -7.75 -26.78 -4.77
CA SER A 84 -7.68 -27.90 -3.81
C SER A 84 -8.10 -27.51 -2.39
N GLU A 85 -7.97 -26.24 -2.02
CA GLU A 85 -8.23 -25.74 -0.66
C GLU A 85 -9.33 -24.67 -0.62
N GLU A 86 -9.92 -24.35 -1.78
CA GLU A 86 -10.89 -23.26 -1.95
C GLU A 86 -10.35 -21.91 -1.41
N ILE A 87 -9.06 -21.64 -1.70
CA ILE A 87 -8.36 -20.44 -1.26
C ILE A 87 -8.10 -19.52 -2.46
N PHE A 88 -8.41 -18.23 -2.27
CA PHE A 88 -8.01 -17.15 -3.14
C PHE A 88 -6.86 -16.35 -2.52
N LEU A 89 -5.92 -15.94 -3.37
CA LEU A 89 -4.82 -15.06 -3.01
C LEU A 89 -5.05 -13.67 -3.59
N ILE A 90 -5.05 -12.67 -2.72
CA ILE A 90 -5.15 -11.26 -3.07
C ILE A 90 -3.88 -10.52 -2.61
N HIS A 91 -3.62 -9.34 -3.17
CA HIS A 91 -2.53 -8.50 -2.66
C HIS A 91 -2.84 -8.03 -1.24
N ARG A 92 -1.78 -7.67 -0.50
CA ARG A 92 -1.95 -7.11 0.82
C ARG A 92 -2.67 -5.76 0.73
N ASN A 93 -3.82 -5.71 1.37
CA ASN A 93 -4.64 -4.51 1.49
C ASN A 93 -5.06 -4.38 2.97
N GLU A 94 -4.89 -3.18 3.55
CA GLU A 94 -5.13 -2.94 4.97
C GLU A 94 -6.62 -3.08 5.36
N ASN A 95 -7.52 -2.96 4.39
CA ASN A 95 -8.96 -3.17 4.57
C ASN A 95 -9.31 -4.65 4.85
N PHE A 96 -8.37 -5.58 4.62
CA PHE A 96 -8.56 -7.02 4.76
C PHE A 96 -7.83 -7.56 5.99
N ALA A 97 -8.35 -7.24 7.17
CA ALA A 97 -7.81 -7.69 8.45
C ALA A 97 -7.99 -9.21 8.65
N THR A 98 -7.24 -9.79 9.58
CA THR A 98 -7.34 -11.23 9.88
C THR A 98 -8.73 -11.57 10.43
N SER A 99 -9.29 -12.69 9.98
CA SER A 99 -10.59 -13.21 10.43
C SER A 99 -11.80 -12.33 10.10
N ILE A 100 -11.70 -11.37 9.19
CA ILE A 100 -12.89 -10.69 8.68
C ILE A 100 -13.60 -11.55 7.65
N VAL A 101 -14.92 -11.38 7.57
CA VAL A 101 -15.75 -11.96 6.52
C VAL A 101 -15.72 -11.05 5.31
N VAL A 102 -15.53 -11.62 4.13
CA VAL A 102 -15.43 -10.91 2.86
C VAL A 102 -16.44 -11.49 1.86
N GLY A 103 -16.99 -10.61 1.03
CA GLY A 103 -17.88 -11.00 -0.06
C GLY A 103 -17.09 -11.10 -1.36
N GLY A 104 -17.19 -12.23 -2.05
CA GLY A 104 -16.71 -12.40 -3.42
C GLY A 104 -17.84 -12.12 -4.40
N TYR A 105 -17.66 -11.11 -5.25
CA TYR A 105 -18.63 -10.67 -6.24
C TYR A 105 -18.14 -10.98 -7.64
N ILE A 106 -19.02 -11.53 -8.47
CA ILE A 106 -18.78 -11.69 -9.91
C ILE A 106 -19.61 -10.68 -10.68
N GLU A 107 -18.98 -10.09 -11.69
CA GLU A 107 -19.66 -9.22 -12.65
C GLU A 107 -20.23 -10.08 -13.79
N SER A 108 -21.55 -10.08 -13.95
CA SER A 108 -22.26 -10.73 -15.06
C SER A 108 -23.32 -9.78 -15.58
N ASP A 109 -23.29 -9.48 -16.88
CA ASP A 109 -24.22 -8.55 -17.55
C ASP A 109 -24.29 -7.17 -16.86
N GLU A 110 -23.14 -6.58 -16.53
CA GLU A 110 -23.01 -5.28 -15.82
C GLU A 110 -23.61 -5.26 -14.40
N ILE A 111 -23.99 -6.41 -13.85
CA ILE A 111 -24.54 -6.54 -12.50
C ILE A 111 -23.58 -7.35 -11.62
N GLU A 112 -23.20 -6.77 -10.48
CA GLU A 112 -22.42 -7.46 -9.45
C GLU A 112 -23.31 -8.40 -8.65
N ARG A 113 -22.97 -9.69 -8.62
CA ARG A 113 -23.69 -10.71 -7.85
C ARG A 113 -22.76 -11.36 -6.84
N LEU A 114 -23.27 -11.58 -5.62
CA LEU A 114 -22.52 -12.27 -4.56
C LEU A 114 -22.36 -13.75 -4.94
N ALA A 115 -21.15 -14.16 -5.30
CA ALA A 115 -20.82 -15.53 -5.66
C ALA A 115 -20.29 -16.33 -4.47
N TYR A 116 -19.51 -15.70 -3.59
CA TYR A 116 -18.86 -16.37 -2.48
C TYR A 116 -18.98 -15.56 -1.19
N ILE A 117 -19.16 -16.25 -0.08
CA ILE A 117 -18.80 -15.72 1.24
C ILE A 117 -17.52 -16.40 1.66
N ALA A 118 -16.51 -15.60 1.99
CA ALA A 118 -15.20 -16.09 2.37
C ALA A 118 -14.70 -15.38 3.62
N VAL A 119 -13.64 -15.92 4.23
CA VAL A 119 -13.00 -15.35 5.42
C VAL A 119 -11.53 -15.18 5.16
N VAL A 120 -10.96 -14.07 5.63
CA VAL A 120 -9.51 -13.88 5.62
C VAL A 120 -8.87 -14.85 6.61
N HIS A 121 -8.27 -15.91 6.08
CA HIS A 121 -7.65 -16.97 6.86
C HIS A 121 -6.26 -16.56 7.35
N HIS A 122 -5.45 -15.93 6.49
CA HIS A 122 -4.08 -15.56 6.84
C HIS A 122 -3.62 -14.30 6.10
N VAL A 123 -3.01 -13.36 6.83
CA VAL A 123 -2.41 -12.14 6.28
C VAL A 123 -0.89 -12.29 6.30
N GLN A 124 -0.25 -12.23 5.13
CA GLN A 124 1.21 -12.24 5.00
C GLN A 124 1.74 -10.86 4.59
N ALA A 125 3.06 -10.68 4.62
CA ALA A 125 3.69 -9.40 4.30
C ALA A 125 3.35 -8.85 2.91
N LYS A 126 3.09 -9.73 1.92
CA LYS A 126 2.85 -9.37 0.51
C LYS A 126 1.46 -9.77 -0.02
N TYR A 127 0.81 -10.76 0.58
CA TYR A 127 -0.46 -11.31 0.09
C TYR A 127 -1.35 -11.79 1.24
N ILE A 128 -2.63 -11.92 0.95
CA ILE A 128 -3.66 -12.37 1.89
C ILE A 128 -4.34 -13.61 1.32
N GLN A 129 -4.57 -14.60 2.18
CA GLN A 129 -5.32 -15.82 1.88
C GLN A 129 -6.77 -15.66 2.31
N ILE A 130 -7.67 -15.75 1.34
CA ILE A 130 -9.10 -15.73 1.53
C ILE A 130 -9.62 -17.14 1.32
N LYS A 131 -10.22 -17.74 2.35
CA LYS A 131 -10.80 -19.08 2.28
C LYS A 131 -12.31 -18.99 2.11
N VAL A 132 -12.86 -19.67 1.11
CA VAL A 132 -14.31 -19.71 0.91
C VAL A 132 -14.97 -20.47 2.07
N VAL A 133 -16.03 -19.88 2.63
CA VAL A 133 -16.86 -20.48 3.68
C VAL A 133 -18.18 -20.98 3.09
N LYS A 134 -18.74 -20.24 2.12
CA LYS A 134 -19.99 -20.59 1.47
C LYS A 134 -19.98 -20.19 0.00
N ASP A 135 -20.30 -21.14 -0.86
CA ASP A 135 -20.59 -20.91 -2.28
C ASP A 135 -22.08 -20.61 -2.45
N MET A 136 -22.40 -19.57 -3.23
CA MET A 136 -23.78 -19.22 -3.58
C MET A 136 -24.29 -19.96 -4.83
N GLY A 137 -23.47 -20.85 -5.41
CA GLY A 137 -23.87 -21.71 -6.53
C GLY A 137 -24.02 -20.95 -7.85
N LEU A 138 -23.51 -19.73 -7.95
CA LEU A 138 -23.53 -18.93 -9.19
C LEU A 138 -22.52 -19.43 -10.22
N LEU A 139 -21.52 -20.20 -9.79
CA LEU A 139 -20.51 -20.81 -10.65
C LEU A 139 -20.51 -22.33 -10.46
N THR A 140 -20.49 -23.08 -11.56
CA THR A 140 -20.49 -24.55 -11.54
C THR A 140 -19.13 -25.13 -11.12
N LYS A 141 -18.06 -24.31 -11.14
CA LYS A 141 -16.69 -24.65 -10.72
C LYS A 141 -15.97 -23.40 -10.19
N LEU A 142 -15.02 -23.58 -9.26
CA LEU A 142 -14.17 -22.48 -8.81
C LEU A 142 -13.36 -21.92 -10.00
N PRO A 143 -13.35 -20.58 -10.20
CA PRO A 143 -12.61 -19.95 -11.27
C PRO A 143 -11.12 -20.21 -11.07
N SER A 144 -10.53 -20.92 -12.03
CA SER A 144 -9.13 -21.36 -11.99
C SER A 144 -8.28 -20.64 -13.05
N THR A 145 -8.95 -19.97 -13.99
CA THR A 145 -8.34 -19.31 -15.13
C THR A 145 -8.12 -17.83 -14.83
N THR A 146 -7.00 -17.26 -15.26
CA THR A 146 -6.67 -15.84 -15.04
C THR A 146 -7.76 -14.89 -15.53
N GLU A 147 -8.47 -15.21 -16.61
CA GLU A 147 -9.57 -14.40 -17.12
C GLU A 147 -10.80 -14.43 -16.20
N GLU A 148 -11.17 -15.60 -15.67
CA GLU A 148 -12.28 -15.73 -14.73
C GLU A 148 -11.99 -15.02 -13.39
N LEU A 149 -10.71 -15.00 -12.99
CA LEU A 149 -10.25 -14.28 -11.79
C LEU A 149 -10.30 -12.75 -11.96
N ARG A 150 -10.24 -12.20 -13.18
CA ARG A 150 -10.36 -10.74 -13.42
C ARG A 150 -11.77 -10.21 -13.19
N ASN A 151 -12.77 -11.08 -13.34
CA ASN A 151 -14.19 -10.78 -13.16
C ASN A 151 -14.65 -10.98 -11.71
N LEU A 152 -13.77 -11.53 -10.86
CA LEU A 152 -14.02 -11.72 -9.44
C LEU A 152 -13.44 -10.55 -8.65
N THR A 153 -14.24 -9.98 -7.74
CA THR A 153 -13.81 -8.91 -6.84
C THR A 153 -14.15 -9.29 -5.40
N PHE A 154 -13.19 -9.16 -4.49
CA PHE A 154 -13.43 -9.34 -3.06
C PHE A 154 -13.64 -7.98 -2.41
N ARG A 155 -14.62 -7.88 -1.51
CA ARG A 155 -14.90 -6.68 -0.72
C ARG A 155 -14.95 -7.02 0.76
N SER A 156 -14.44 -6.12 1.60
CA SER A 156 -14.43 -6.26 3.07
C SER A 156 -15.81 -6.08 3.70
N VAL A 157 -16.81 -5.64 2.93
CA VAL A 157 -18.19 -5.46 3.37
C VAL A 157 -19.08 -6.51 2.70
N ILE A 158 -19.84 -7.23 3.51
CA ILE A 158 -20.89 -8.15 3.06
C ILE A 158 -22.26 -7.52 3.29
N PRO A 159 -23.25 -7.80 2.41
CA PRO A 159 -24.60 -7.33 2.59
C PRO A 159 -25.23 -8.00 3.81
N THR A 160 -26.09 -7.28 4.53
CA THR A 160 -26.73 -7.79 5.76
C THR A 160 -27.55 -9.06 5.52
N ASP A 161 -28.07 -9.23 4.31
CA ASP A 161 -28.85 -10.40 3.89
C ASP A 161 -28.01 -11.68 3.81
N ALA A 162 -26.67 -11.55 3.76
CA ALA A 162 -25.73 -12.66 3.77
C ALA A 162 -25.37 -13.14 5.19
N ILE A 163 -25.70 -12.38 6.22
CA ILE A 163 -25.39 -12.72 7.63
C ILE A 163 -26.22 -13.94 8.11
N PRO A 164 -27.54 -14.03 7.87
CA PRO A 164 -28.34 -15.21 8.26
C PRO A 164 -27.85 -16.51 7.61
N LEU A 165 -27.28 -16.41 6.41
CA LEU A 165 -26.73 -17.54 5.66
C LEU A 165 -25.46 -18.15 6.31
N LEU A 166 -24.79 -17.40 7.19
CA LEU A 166 -23.66 -17.86 8.00
C LEU A 166 -24.09 -18.49 9.33
N THR A 167 -25.21 -18.02 9.90
CA THR A 167 -25.72 -18.45 11.21
C THR A 167 -26.60 -19.70 11.15
N GLY A 168 -26.96 -20.18 9.95
CA GLY A 168 -27.74 -21.41 9.78
C GLY A 168 -29.21 -21.29 10.16
N THR A 169 -29.75 -20.08 10.35
CA THR A 169 -31.18 -19.87 10.52
C THR A 169 -31.84 -19.80 9.15
N LEU A 170 -32.17 -20.97 8.61
CA LEU A 170 -33.21 -21.13 7.60
C LEU A 170 -34.54 -20.75 8.28
N THR A 171 -35.00 -19.50 8.11
CA THR A 171 -36.43 -19.23 8.27
C THR A 171 -37.12 -19.78 7.04
N SER A 172 -37.79 -20.90 7.26
CA SER A 172 -38.87 -21.49 6.46
C SER A 172 -39.84 -20.46 5.90
#